data_AF-A0A9D8LU15-F1
#
_entry.id   AF-A0A9D8LU15-F1
#
_cell.length_a   1.000
_cell.length_b   1.000
_cell.length_c   1.000
_cell.angle_alpha   90.00
_cell.angle_beta   90.00
_cell.angle_gamma   90.00
#
_symmetry.space_group_name_H-M   'P 1'
#
loop_
_entity.id
_entity.type
_entity.pdbx_description
1 polymer ?
#
loop_
_entity_poly.entity_id
_entity_poly.type
_entity_poly.pdbx_seq_one_letter_code
_entity_poly.pdbx_strand_id
1 'polypeptide(L)'
;MTTDAAFETLRRFGQAPSTAQFWMSSTPARNFSTLNECLLFLADATEGEPLPDVRVHSETGDIALNGPELEKLISAARLLRSPA
;
A
#
# COMPACT_ATOMS: atom_id res chain seq x y z
N MET A 1 -3.01 -2.49 14.24
CA MET A 1 -4.11 -2.68 13.25
C MET A 1 -4.47 -4.16 13.12
N THR A 2 -5.75 -4.51 13.21
CA THR A 2 -6.29 -5.86 12.88
C THR A 2 -6.47 -6.00 11.37
N THR A 3 -6.58 -7.22 10.87
CA THR A 3 -6.80 -7.49 9.42
C THR A 3 -8.07 -6.80 8.91
N ASP A 4 -9.14 -6.76 9.71
CA ASP A 4 -10.40 -6.07 9.36
C ASP A 4 -10.23 -4.56 9.14
N ALA A 5 -9.44 -3.90 9.98
CA ALA A 5 -9.16 -2.47 9.84
C ALA A 5 -8.35 -2.16 8.57
N ALA A 6 -7.48 -3.09 8.14
CA ALA A 6 -6.76 -2.99 6.88
C ALA A 6 -7.73 -3.06 5.67
N PHE A 7 -8.67 -4.00 5.68
CA PHE A 7 -9.69 -4.12 4.65
C PHE A 7 -10.63 -2.90 4.60
N GLU A 8 -11.04 -2.37 5.76
CA GLU A 8 -11.87 -1.16 5.81
C GLU A 8 -11.11 0.05 5.23
N THR A 9 -9.83 0.19 5.57
CA THR A 9 -8.94 1.24 5.03
C THR A 9 -8.84 1.15 3.51
N LEU A 10 -8.62 -0.05 2.96
CA LEU A 10 -8.55 -0.26 1.52
C LEU A 10 -9.89 -0.02 0.81
N ARG A 11 -11.01 -0.43 1.41
CA ARG A 11 -12.34 -0.14 0.85
C ARG A 11 -12.62 1.35 0.80
N ARG A 12 -12.20 2.09 1.82
CA ARG A 12 -12.52 3.51 1.97
C ARG A 12 -11.57 4.41 1.20
N PHE A 13 -10.28 4.06 1.14
CA PHE A 13 -9.23 4.94 0.60
C PHE A 13 -8.40 4.29 -0.51
N GLY A 14 -8.52 2.98 -0.73
CA GLY A 14 -7.71 2.26 -1.71
C GLY A 14 -7.95 2.71 -3.16
N GLN A 15 -9.14 3.21 -3.48
CA GLN A 15 -9.48 3.79 -4.80
C GLN A 15 -9.63 5.32 -4.78
N ALA A 16 -9.47 5.94 -3.61
CA ALA A 16 -9.53 7.39 -3.51
C ALA A 16 -8.31 8.00 -4.23
N PRO A 17 -8.45 9.17 -4.88
CA PRO A 17 -7.32 9.89 -5.44
C PRO A 17 -6.29 10.19 -4.34
N SER A 18 -5.12 9.57 -4.43
CA SER A 18 -4.05 9.75 -3.44
C SER A 18 -2.69 9.53 -4.09
N THR A 19 -1.71 10.38 -3.82
CA THR A 19 -0.36 10.15 -4.31
C THR A 19 0.40 9.27 -3.32
N ALA A 20 0.59 7.99 -3.66
CA ALA A 20 1.42 7.08 -2.85
C ALA A 20 2.85 7.00 -3.42
N GLN A 21 3.85 7.15 -2.55
CA GLN A 21 5.27 7.18 -2.87
C GLN A 21 6.06 6.23 -1.96
N PHE A 22 7.10 5.60 -2.48
CA PHE A 22 8.03 4.80 -1.68
C PHE A 22 9.46 4.98 -2.19
N TRP A 23 10.44 4.68 -1.33
CA TRP A 23 11.87 4.63 -1.68
C TRP A 23 12.46 3.30 -1.21
N MET A 24 13.08 2.56 -2.13
CA MET A 24 13.84 1.34 -1.83
C MET A 24 15.27 1.47 -2.37
N SER A 25 16.22 0.73 -1.81
CA SER A 25 17.60 0.73 -2.29
C SER A 25 17.74 0.05 -3.66
N SER A 26 16.92 -0.96 -3.93
CA SER A 26 16.92 -1.78 -5.16
C SER A 26 15.90 -1.32 -6.21
N THR A 27 14.81 -0.68 -5.77
CA THR A 27 13.70 -0.28 -6.63
C THR A 27 13.61 1.25 -6.68
N PRO A 28 13.62 1.87 -7.88
CA PRO A 28 13.55 3.31 -8.01
C PRO A 28 12.25 3.84 -7.40
N ALA A 29 12.34 5.03 -6.80
CA ALA A 29 11.19 5.70 -6.21
C ALA A 29 10.07 5.86 -7.25
N ARG A 30 8.83 5.58 -6.84
CA ARG A 30 7.69 5.57 -7.74
C ARG A 30 6.46 6.19 -7.09
N ASN A 31 5.67 6.87 -7.91
CA ASN A 31 4.43 7.52 -7.52
C ASN A 31 3.24 6.76 -8.13
N PHE A 32 2.16 6.60 -7.36
CA PHE A 32 0.91 5.98 -7.80
C PHE A 32 -0.26 6.91 -7.52
N SER A 33 -1.33 6.78 -8.31
CA SER A 33 -2.52 7.64 -8.20
C SER A 33 -3.50 7.15 -7.14
N THR A 34 -3.31 5.93 -6.65
CA THR A 34 -4.07 5.34 -5.55
C THR A 34 -3.18 4.50 -4.65
N LEU A 35 -3.59 4.34 -3.39
CA LEU A 35 -2.93 3.43 -2.44
C LEU A 35 -2.98 1.98 -2.94
N ASN A 36 -4.06 1.54 -3.57
CA ASN A 36 -4.20 0.15 -4.00
C ASN A 36 -3.21 -0.20 -5.13
N GLU A 37 -2.98 0.70 -6.09
CA GLU A 37 -1.96 0.51 -7.13
C GLU A 37 -0.56 0.36 -6.53
N CYS A 38 -0.23 1.19 -5.53
CA CYS A 38 1.05 1.12 -4.83
C CYS A 38 1.23 -0.21 -4.11
N LEU A 39 0.22 -0.66 -3.36
CA LEU A 39 0.28 -1.91 -2.60
C LEU A 39 0.36 -3.15 -3.50
N LEU A 40 -0.35 -3.16 -4.63
CA LEU A 40 -0.26 -4.24 -5.60
C LEU A 40 1.10 -4.28 -6.28
N PHE A 41 1.69 -3.12 -6.60
CA PHE A 41 3.06 -3.07 -7.10
C PHE A 41 4.04 -3.64 -6.08
N LEU A 42 3.93 -3.24 -4.81
CA LEU A 42 4.81 -3.75 -3.75
C LEU A 42 4.62 -5.26 -3.54
N ALA A 43 3.38 -5.76 -3.62
CA ALA A 43 3.08 -7.19 -3.54
C ALA A 43 3.84 -8.03 -4.58
N ASP A 44 4.02 -7.48 -5.79
CA ASP A 44 4.69 -8.15 -6.90
C ASP A 44 6.21 -7.87 -6.92
N ALA A 45 6.66 -6.75 -6.36
CA ALA A 45 8.06 -6.29 -6.47
C ALA A 45 8.97 -6.72 -5.30
N THR A 46 8.43 -7.06 -4.12
CA THR A 46 9.24 -7.23 -2.89
C THR A 46 9.47 -8.68 -2.46
N GLU A 47 9.52 -9.65 -3.38
CA GLU A 47 9.88 -11.02 -3.01
C GLU A 47 11.36 -11.09 -2.55
N GLY A 48 11.57 -11.12 -1.22
CA GLY A 48 12.88 -11.31 -0.59
C GLY A 48 13.58 -10.05 -0.07
N GLU A 49 12.94 -8.88 -0.15
CA GLU A 49 13.46 -7.62 0.38
C GLU A 49 12.61 -7.04 1.52
N PRO A 50 13.21 -6.26 2.45
CA PRO A 50 12.43 -5.55 3.45
C PRO A 50 11.49 -4.54 2.79
N LEU A 51 10.25 -4.48 3.29
CA LEU A 51 9.26 -3.53 2.77
C LEU A 51 9.69 -2.08 3.02
N PRO A 52 9.44 -1.16 2.06
CA PRO A 52 9.79 0.24 2.21
C PRO A 52 8.87 0.98 3.15
N ASP A 53 9.28 2.20 3.51
CA ASP A 53 8.35 3.22 3.96
C ASP A 53 7.52 3.75 2.79
N VAL A 54 6.20 3.71 2.94
CA VAL A 54 5.24 4.26 1.97
C VAL A 54 4.64 5.55 2.54
N ARG A 55 4.68 6.62 1.75
CA ARG A 55 4.01 7.89 2.06
C ARG A 55 2.80 8.05 1.15
N VAL A 56 1.64 8.31 1.74
CA VAL A 56 0.39 8.50 1.01
C VAL A 56 -0.09 9.92 1.26
N HIS A 57 -0.17 10.72 0.21
CA HIS A 57 -0.71 12.07 0.24
C HIS A 57 -2.16 12.03 -0.25
N SER A 58 -3.09 12.39 0.63
CA SER A 58 -4.53 12.45 0.32
C SER A 58 -5.10 13.83 0.64
N GLU A 59 -6.29 14.14 0.14
CA GLU A 59 -7.00 15.39 0.51
C GLU A 59 -7.27 15.50 2.01
N THR A 60 -7.36 14.35 2.70
CA THR A 60 -7.59 14.29 4.15
C THR A 60 -6.31 14.38 4.99
N GLY A 61 -5.15 14.42 4.35
CA GLY A 61 -3.84 14.49 4.99
C GLY A 61 -2.86 13.40 4.53
N ASP A 62 -1.68 13.44 5.13
CA ASP A 62 -0.56 12.55 4.82
C ASP A 62 -0.52 11.36 5.77
N ILE A 63 -0.29 10.17 5.23
CA ILE A 63 -0.19 8.91 5.98
C ILE A 63 1.18 8.28 5.68
N ALA A 64 1.82 7.73 6.71
CA ALA A 64 3.02 6.92 6.58
C ALA A 64 2.67 5.47 6.91
N LEU A 65 3.01 4.54 6.03
CA LEU A 65 2.76 3.11 6.19
C LEU A 65 4.09 2.37 6.13
N ASN A 66 4.38 1.56 7.14
CA ASN A 66 5.60 0.76 7.20
C ASN A 66 5.43 -0.51 8.04
N GLY A 67 6.43 -1.39 7.94
CA GLY A 67 6.54 -2.60 8.75
C GLY A 67 5.27 -3.47 8.76
N PRO A 68 4.83 -3.99 9.92
CA PRO A 68 3.71 -4.92 10.00
C PRO A 68 2.36 -4.37 9.53
N GLU A 69 2.19 -3.05 9.52
CA GLU A 69 0.99 -2.41 9.00
C GLU A 69 0.93 -2.49 7.48
N LEU A 70 2.06 -2.21 6.83
CA LEU A 70 2.19 -2.31 5.38
C LEU A 70 2.02 -3.76 4.90
N GLU A 71 2.60 -4.74 5.61
CA GLU A 71 2.40 -6.17 5.31
C GLU A 71 0.92 -6.59 5.29
N LYS A 72 0.16 -6.10 6.26
CA LYS A 72 -1.29 -6.38 6.35
C LYS A 72 -2.06 -5.74 5.22
N LEU A 73 -1.73 -4.51 4.84
CA LEU A 73 -2.36 -3.81 3.72
C LEU A 73 -2.04 -4.47 2.38
N ILE A 74 -0.79 -4.88 2.16
CA ILE A 74 -0.39 -5.64 0.97
C ILE A 74 -1.17 -6.96 0.90
N SER A 75 -1.24 -7.71 2.00
CA SER A 75 -1.99 -8.97 2.07
C SER A 75 -3.47 -8.78 1.77
N ALA A 76 -4.10 -7.74 2.33
CA ALA A 76 -5.49 -7.41 2.09
C ALA A 76 -5.74 -6.96 0.63
N ALA A 77 -4.83 -6.17 0.05
CA ALA A 77 -4.91 -5.75 -1.35
C ALA A 77 -4.83 -6.94 -2.32
N ARG A 78 -3.95 -7.92 -2.06
CA ARG A 78 -3.88 -9.17 -2.84
C ARG A 78 -5.19 -9.95 -2.80
N LEU A 79 -5.79 -10.08 -1.61
CA LEU A 79 -7.06 -10.80 -1.43
C LEU A 79 -8.24 -10.10 -2.12
N LEU A 80 -8.25 -8.75 -2.18
CA LEU A 80 -9.27 -7.99 -2.92
C LEU A 80 -9.12 -8.10 -4.44
N ARG A 81 -7.91 -8.35 -4.96
CA ARG A 81 -7.62 -8.51 -6.39
C ARG A 81 -8.05 -9.88 -6.92
N SER A 82 -8.02 -10.92 -6.09
CA SER A 82 -8.48 -12.26 -6.48
C SER A 82 -10.01 -12.32 -6.39
N PRO A 83 -10.76 -12.37 -7.50
CA PRO A 83 -12.14 -12.82 -7.43
C PRO A 83 -12.13 -14.27 -6.96
N ALA A 84 -12.95 -14.58 -5.96
CA ALA A 84 -13.24 -15.95 -5.57
C ALA A 84 -13.79 -16.76 -6.75
#